data_AF-A0A1G4WZG8-F1
#
_entry.id   AF-A0A1G4WZG8-F1
#
_cell.length_a   1.000
_cell.length_b   1.000
_cell.length_c   1.000
_cell.angle_alpha   90.00
_cell.angle_beta   90.00
_cell.angle_gamma   90.00
#
_symmetry.space_group_name_H-M   'P 1'
#
loop_
_entity.id
_entity.type
_entity.pdbx_description
1 polymer ?
#
loop_
_entity_poly.entity_id
_entity_poly.type
_entity_poly.pdbx_seq_one_letter_code
_entity_poly.pdbx_strand_id
1 'polypeptide(L)'
;MADDDTRDMDVQQLRNLEFEARLRDYIGAQPFLSESEVRLENLNYAAALLQRFFVGDQPTTSATAEIYASIETLTTMLNEIASFIDIHRTAEGLATRVGRLVAPDRIEALTSQIDETASAYKIDFDLGQRTIVSLARLVYSWIDSEIPELLHQYDLSLALRDIQLDVGPMSAQALARYRNEQVAGLQRQAFKTVENLKEAAGEGGRERLAQTFETRGKEEATSASDWNKLVMVFVTLGIVLPLVAISLGDHFLGQLSDTYALVVKALIGLPMFFMATYAGRISAQHRKLSQHMKTLTAQIDSVRAYAEPLSPDQRQDLIATLGKRAFSEPGVTTPGEGSVGMPPEDIRPILEKAIEALKPDKNDKK
;
A
#
# COMPACT_ATOMS: atom_id res chain seq x y z
N MET A 1 16.16 68.00 -22.73
CA MET A 1 15.97 67.46 -21.38
C MET A 1 14.78 66.51 -21.45
N ALA A 2 15.06 65.26 -21.80
CA ALA A 2 14.13 64.15 -21.75
C ALA A 2 14.92 63.05 -21.02
N ASP A 3 14.38 62.63 -19.88
CA ASP A 3 15.03 61.81 -18.87
C ASP A 3 15.16 60.35 -19.33
N ASP A 4 16.36 59.80 -19.15
CA ASP A 4 16.77 58.43 -19.45
C ASP A 4 16.53 57.56 -18.21
N ASP A 5 15.25 57.37 -17.83
CA ASP A 5 14.85 56.74 -16.56
C ASP A 5 14.19 55.36 -16.76
N THR A 6 14.64 54.59 -17.76
CA THR A 6 14.09 53.23 -18.05
C THR A 6 15.14 52.13 -18.15
N ARG A 7 16.29 52.29 -17.49
CA ARG A 7 17.34 51.26 -17.47
C ARG A 7 17.81 50.94 -16.06
N ASP A 8 16.94 50.27 -15.31
CA ASP A 8 17.34 49.27 -14.32
C ASP A 8 16.10 48.46 -13.92
N MET A 9 15.57 47.72 -14.90
CA MET A 9 14.67 46.63 -14.56
C MET A 9 15.56 45.51 -14.01
N ASP A 10 15.47 45.30 -12.69
CA ASP A 10 16.30 44.38 -11.91
C ASP A 10 16.44 43.04 -12.64
N VAL A 11 17.68 42.56 -12.79
CA VAL A 11 18.02 41.30 -13.47
C VAL A 11 17.21 40.14 -12.88
N GLN A 12 16.83 40.22 -11.60
CA GLN A 12 15.93 39.27 -10.96
C GLN A 12 14.48 39.35 -11.47
N GLN A 13 13.93 40.54 -11.71
CA GLN A 13 12.59 40.69 -12.27
C GLN A 13 12.53 40.19 -13.72
N LEU A 14 13.58 40.46 -14.51
CA LEU A 14 13.70 39.91 -15.87
C LEU A 14 13.76 38.38 -15.88
N ARG A 15 14.53 37.77 -14.97
CA ARG A 15 14.59 36.31 -14.82
C ARG A 15 13.26 35.70 -14.35
N ASN A 16 12.52 36.41 -13.51
CA ASN A 16 11.20 35.95 -13.05
C ASN A 16 10.15 36.02 -14.17
N LEU A 17 10.14 37.08 -14.98
CA LEU A 17 9.23 37.21 -16.12
C LEU A 17 9.54 36.21 -17.23
N GLU A 18 10.82 35.94 -17.52
CA GLU A 18 11.19 34.91 -18.49
C GLU A 18 10.79 33.51 -18.02
N PHE A 19 10.87 33.24 -16.72
CA PHE A 19 10.43 31.99 -16.12
C PHE A 19 8.90 31.82 -16.19
N GLU A 20 8.12 32.85 -15.87
CA GLU A 20 6.65 32.82 -16.00
C GLU A 20 6.19 32.62 -17.45
N ALA A 21 6.89 33.22 -18.41
CA ALA A 21 6.61 33.02 -19.83
C ALA A 21 6.89 31.57 -20.29
N ARG A 22 8.01 30.99 -19.85
CA ARG A 22 8.34 29.57 -20.13
C ARG A 22 7.37 28.61 -19.44
N LEU A 23 6.89 28.94 -18.24
CA LEU A 23 5.87 28.17 -17.51
C LEU A 23 4.52 28.16 -18.24
N ARG A 24 4.11 29.32 -18.77
CA ARG A 24 2.85 29.44 -19.52
C ARG A 24 2.90 28.65 -20.83
N ASP A 25 4.02 28.68 -21.55
CA ASP A 25 4.24 27.87 -22.75
C ASP A 25 4.31 26.37 -22.42
N TYR A 26 4.93 26.01 -21.29
CA TYR A 26 5.03 24.63 -20.84
C TYR A 26 3.66 24.04 -20.45
N ILE A 27 2.83 24.79 -19.73
CA ILE A 27 1.47 24.38 -19.35
C ILE A 27 0.53 24.34 -20.57
N GLY A 28 0.73 25.21 -21.55
CA GLY A 28 -0.08 25.27 -22.77
C GLY A 28 0.23 24.20 -23.82
N ALA A 29 1.38 23.50 -23.71
CA ALA A 29 1.90 22.61 -24.76
C ALA A 29 1.94 21.12 -24.40
N GLN A 30 1.36 20.70 -23.27
CA GLN A 30 1.43 19.31 -22.82
C GLN A 30 0.58 18.36 -23.70
N PRO A 31 1.18 17.35 -24.37
CA PRO A 31 0.43 16.22 -24.89
C PRO A 31 -0.08 15.36 -23.72
N PHE A 32 -1.07 14.49 -23.94
CA PHE A 32 -1.61 13.60 -22.92
C PHE A 32 -0.52 12.70 -22.33
N LEU A 33 0.11 13.14 -21.24
CA LEU A 33 1.01 12.34 -20.42
C LEU A 33 0.22 11.25 -19.71
N SER A 34 0.82 10.07 -19.59
CA SER A 34 0.28 9.03 -18.73
C SER A 34 0.32 9.49 -17.26
N GLU A 35 -0.62 9.00 -16.44
CA GLU A 35 -0.72 9.37 -15.02
C GLU A 35 0.59 9.13 -14.24
N SER A 36 1.42 8.17 -14.66
CA SER A 36 2.75 7.92 -14.11
C SER A 36 3.80 8.97 -14.50
N GLU A 37 3.70 9.56 -15.69
CA GLU A 37 4.61 10.61 -16.15
C GLU A 37 4.36 11.92 -15.40
N VAL A 38 3.08 12.27 -15.20
CA VAL A 38 2.68 13.40 -14.35
C VAL A 38 3.22 13.25 -12.92
N ARG A 39 3.22 12.03 -12.37
CA ARG A 39 3.73 11.75 -11.01
C ARG A 39 5.25 11.88 -10.89
N LEU A 40 6.01 11.35 -11.85
CA LEU A 40 7.46 11.48 -11.88
C LEU A 40 7.86 12.96 -12.01
N GLU A 41 7.12 13.70 -12.83
CA GLU A 41 7.32 15.13 -13.04
C GLU A 41 7.04 15.94 -11.76
N ASN A 42 5.96 15.62 -11.02
CA ASN A 42 5.65 16.26 -9.74
C ASN A 42 6.71 15.97 -8.66
N LEU A 43 7.24 14.74 -8.60
CA LEU A 43 8.32 14.38 -7.67
C LEU A 43 9.63 15.11 -7.99
N ASN A 44 10.01 15.14 -9.27
CA ASN A 44 11.19 15.89 -9.73
C ASN A 44 11.01 17.41 -9.51
N TYR A 45 9.79 17.92 -9.68
CA TYR A 45 9.45 19.32 -9.41
C TYR A 45 9.57 19.67 -7.92
N ALA A 46 9.05 18.83 -7.03
CA ALA A 46 9.18 19.02 -5.58
C ALA A 46 10.66 18.97 -5.14
N ALA A 47 11.45 18.02 -5.66
CA ALA A 47 12.89 17.92 -5.40
C ALA A 47 13.65 19.17 -5.90
N ALA A 48 13.32 19.65 -7.09
CA ALA A 48 13.92 20.84 -7.68
C ALA A 48 13.54 22.14 -6.93
N LEU A 49 12.29 22.25 -6.46
CA LEU A 49 11.83 23.36 -5.61
C LEU A 49 12.61 23.41 -4.29
N LEU A 50 12.77 22.26 -3.63
CA LEU A 50 13.57 22.15 -2.41
C LEU A 50 15.03 22.52 -2.67
N GLN A 51 15.68 22.00 -3.71
CA GLN A 51 17.05 22.41 -4.03
C GLN A 51 17.16 23.93 -4.30
N ARG A 52 16.23 24.50 -5.08
CA ARG A 52 16.26 25.93 -5.41
C ARG A 52 16.04 26.84 -4.20
N PHE A 53 15.23 26.41 -3.22
CA PHE A 53 14.96 27.18 -2.01
C PHE A 53 16.20 27.34 -1.11
N PHE A 54 17.17 26.42 -1.18
CA PHE A 54 18.30 26.34 -0.25
C PHE A 54 19.69 26.58 -0.88
N VAL A 55 19.81 26.78 -2.19
CA VAL A 55 21.12 27.02 -2.87
C VAL A 55 21.64 28.48 -2.71
N GLY A 56 21.01 29.32 -1.88
CA GLY A 56 21.29 30.76 -1.78
C GLY A 56 22.43 31.21 -0.87
N ASP A 57 22.66 30.56 0.28
CA ASP A 57 23.69 30.98 1.25
C ASP A 57 24.22 29.79 2.07
N GLN A 58 25.52 29.78 2.37
CA GLN A 58 26.13 28.77 3.25
C GLN A 58 25.52 28.85 4.66
N PRO A 59 25.14 27.72 5.29
CA PRO A 59 24.50 27.74 6.60
C PRO A 59 25.45 28.31 7.66
N THR A 60 25.09 29.46 8.23
CA THR A 60 25.90 30.15 9.24
C THR A 60 25.65 29.67 10.68
N THR A 61 24.66 28.80 10.91
CA THR A 61 24.26 28.32 12.24
C THR A 61 24.07 26.79 12.28
N SER A 62 24.20 26.17 13.45
CA SER A 62 24.01 24.71 13.60
C SER A 62 22.58 24.25 13.28
N ALA A 63 21.58 25.09 13.58
CA ALA A 63 20.18 24.80 13.28
C ALA A 63 19.91 24.80 11.77
N THR A 64 20.53 25.70 11.01
CA THR A 64 20.41 25.68 9.55
C THR A 64 21.12 24.46 8.97
N ALA A 65 22.26 24.03 9.51
CA ALA A 65 22.95 22.81 9.06
C ALA A 65 22.11 21.53 9.21
N GLU A 66 21.39 21.34 10.33
CA GLU A 66 20.50 20.19 10.54
C GLU A 66 19.32 20.18 9.56
N ILE A 67 18.75 21.36 9.26
CA ILE A 67 17.67 21.51 8.29
C ILE A 67 18.17 21.15 6.88
N TYR A 68 19.35 21.64 6.48
CA TYR A 68 19.95 21.31 5.20
C TYR A 68 20.20 19.81 5.05
N ALA A 69 20.74 19.14 6.08
CA ALA A 69 20.96 17.70 6.06
C ALA A 69 19.64 16.91 5.91
N SER A 70 18.56 17.40 6.51
CA SER A 70 17.24 16.77 6.46
C SER A 70 16.58 16.92 5.09
N ILE A 71 16.76 18.08 4.46
CA ILE A 71 16.25 18.36 3.11
C ILE A 71 17.07 17.63 2.05
N GLU A 72 18.39 17.54 2.22
CA GLU A 72 19.26 16.71 1.39
C GLU A 72 18.86 15.24 1.49
N THR A 73 18.57 14.75 2.69
CA THR A 73 18.06 13.38 2.91
C THR A 73 16.72 13.17 2.20
N LEU A 74 15.76 14.10 2.35
CA LEU A 74 14.46 14.01 1.68
C LEU A 74 14.61 14.05 0.14
N THR A 75 15.43 14.97 -0.37
CA THR A 75 15.71 15.12 -1.80
C THR A 75 16.36 13.85 -2.34
N THR A 76 17.29 13.25 -1.59
CA THR A 76 17.93 11.98 -1.95
C THR A 76 16.91 10.84 -1.96
N MET A 77 16.03 10.75 -0.95
CA MET A 77 14.96 9.75 -0.93
C MET A 77 13.97 9.92 -2.07
N LEU A 78 13.54 11.15 -2.37
CA LEU A 78 12.64 11.45 -3.49
C LEU A 78 13.31 11.12 -4.83
N ASN A 79 14.60 11.41 -4.99
CA ASN A 79 15.37 11.07 -6.19
C ASN A 79 15.65 9.56 -6.29
N GLU A 80 15.85 8.85 -5.18
CA GLU A 80 15.94 7.38 -5.16
C GLU A 80 14.61 6.75 -5.56
N ILE A 81 13.48 7.27 -5.07
CA ILE A 81 12.15 6.83 -5.48
C ILE A 81 11.91 7.13 -6.97
N ALA A 82 12.26 8.33 -7.44
CA ALA A 82 12.11 8.71 -8.85
C ALA A 82 13.03 7.89 -9.79
N SER A 83 14.30 7.68 -9.42
CA SER A 83 15.23 6.86 -10.19
C SER A 83 14.87 5.38 -10.16
N PHE A 84 14.33 4.88 -9.04
CA PHE A 84 13.76 3.53 -8.96
C PHE A 84 12.60 3.36 -9.96
N ILE A 85 11.73 4.37 -10.07
CA ILE A 85 10.62 4.39 -11.04
C ILE A 85 11.17 4.42 -12.49
N ASP A 86 12.22 5.19 -12.76
CA ASP A 86 12.78 5.35 -14.11
C ASP A 86 13.60 4.12 -14.58
N ILE A 87 14.41 3.50 -13.69
CA ILE A 87 15.17 2.27 -13.99
C ILE A 87 14.24 1.11 -14.35
N HIS A 88 13.06 1.03 -13.71
CA HIS A 88 12.07 -0.02 -13.94
C HIS A 88 11.07 0.30 -15.06
N ARG A 89 11.25 1.41 -15.80
CA ARG A 89 10.47 1.79 -16.99
C ARG A 89 10.59 0.78 -18.14
N THR A 90 11.62 -0.06 -18.12
CA THR A 90 11.84 -1.15 -19.09
C THR A 90 11.10 -2.45 -18.75
N ALA A 91 10.51 -2.54 -17.55
CA ALA A 91 9.65 -3.65 -17.13
C ALA A 91 8.26 -3.09 -16.77
N GLU A 92 7.36 -3.03 -17.75
CA GLU A 92 6.03 -2.37 -17.75
C GLU A 92 5.10 -2.67 -16.54
N GLY A 93 5.45 -3.55 -15.61
CA GLY A 93 4.63 -3.92 -14.46
C GLY A 93 5.02 -3.34 -13.09
N LEU A 94 6.25 -2.85 -12.91
CA LEU A 94 6.81 -2.58 -11.57
C LEU A 94 6.94 -1.07 -11.25
N ALA A 95 7.34 -0.26 -12.23
CA ALA A 95 7.40 1.20 -12.11
C ALA A 95 6.00 1.82 -11.85
N THR A 96 4.95 1.27 -12.48
CA THR A 96 3.55 1.68 -12.28
C THR A 96 3.01 1.38 -10.87
N ARG A 97 3.69 0.52 -10.09
CA ARG A 97 3.24 0.09 -8.76
C ARG A 97 3.98 0.73 -7.60
N VAL A 98 5.27 1.07 -7.75
CA VAL A 98 5.96 1.87 -6.72
C VAL A 98 5.48 3.32 -6.74
N GLY A 99 5.19 3.88 -7.92
CA GLY A 99 4.47 5.16 -8.03
C GLY A 99 3.00 5.12 -7.53
N ARG A 100 2.45 3.95 -7.17
CA ARG A 100 1.13 3.78 -6.52
C ARG A 100 1.19 3.69 -5.00
N LEU A 101 2.38 3.56 -4.41
CA LEU A 101 2.49 3.39 -2.96
C LEU A 101 2.09 4.69 -2.25
N VAL A 102 2.54 5.85 -2.74
CA VAL A 102 2.05 7.16 -2.26
C VAL A 102 0.85 7.58 -3.08
N ALA A 103 -0.28 7.83 -2.42
CA ALA A 103 -1.49 8.26 -3.11
C ALA A 103 -1.29 9.66 -3.76
N PRO A 104 -1.74 9.89 -5.01
CA PRO A 104 -1.43 11.12 -5.76
C PRO A 104 -1.89 12.39 -5.05
N ASP A 105 -3.05 12.32 -4.42
CA ASP A 105 -3.64 13.36 -3.58
C ASP A 105 -2.73 13.74 -2.40
N ARG A 106 -1.92 12.80 -1.88
CA ARG A 106 -0.98 13.06 -0.79
C ARG A 106 0.28 13.78 -1.26
N ILE A 107 0.77 13.47 -2.47
CA ILE A 107 1.88 14.20 -3.09
C ILE A 107 1.41 15.61 -3.45
N GLU A 108 0.24 15.73 -4.07
CA GLU A 108 -0.34 17.02 -4.44
C GLU A 108 -0.62 17.90 -3.20
N ALA A 109 -1.10 17.30 -2.11
CA ALA A 109 -1.27 18.01 -0.84
C ALA A 109 0.08 18.47 -0.25
N LEU A 110 1.13 17.64 -0.31
CA LEU A 110 2.47 18.03 0.15
C LEU A 110 3.03 19.16 -0.71
N THR A 111 2.94 19.06 -2.04
CA THR A 111 3.39 20.11 -2.97
C THR A 111 2.63 21.41 -2.75
N SER A 112 1.30 21.35 -2.61
CA SER A 112 0.47 22.54 -2.33
C SER A 112 0.85 23.19 -1.00
N GLN A 113 1.13 22.41 0.05
CA GLN A 113 1.55 22.94 1.34
C GLN A 113 2.97 23.54 1.32
N ILE A 114 3.89 22.92 0.57
CA ILE A 114 5.23 23.46 0.33
C ILE A 114 5.13 24.79 -0.43
N ASP A 115 4.32 24.86 -1.49
CA ASP A 115 4.12 26.07 -2.29
C ASP A 115 3.47 27.20 -1.50
N GLU A 116 2.44 26.89 -0.70
CA GLU A 116 1.82 27.86 0.21
C GLU A 116 2.85 28.41 1.20
N THR A 117 3.63 27.54 1.83
CA THR A 117 4.67 27.91 2.79
C THR A 117 5.80 28.71 2.13
N ALA A 118 6.21 28.35 0.91
CA ALA A 118 7.23 29.04 0.13
C ALA A 118 6.76 30.41 -0.36
N SER A 119 5.47 30.57 -0.68
CA SER A 119 4.89 31.85 -1.06
C SER A 119 4.85 32.84 0.12
N ALA A 120 4.59 32.35 1.33
CA ALA A 120 4.62 33.14 2.56
C ALA A 120 6.05 33.64 2.90
N TYR A 121 7.09 32.86 2.55
CA TYR A 121 8.50 33.22 2.79
C TYR A 121 8.94 34.45 1.99
N LYS A 122 8.43 34.64 0.77
CA LYS A 122 8.84 35.76 -0.11
C LYS A 122 8.49 37.15 0.44
N ILE A 123 7.65 37.22 1.47
CA ILE A 123 7.08 38.46 1.99
C ILE A 123 7.97 39.08 3.09
N ASP A 124 8.72 38.26 3.86
CA ASP A 124 9.52 38.77 4.99
C ASP A 124 10.64 37.79 5.41
N PHE A 125 11.88 38.28 5.47
CA PHE A 125 13.08 37.49 5.77
C PHE A 125 13.16 37.07 7.25
N ASP A 126 12.65 37.88 8.19
CA ASP A 126 12.60 37.53 9.61
C ASP A 126 11.52 36.48 9.92
N LEU A 127 10.49 36.36 9.07
CA LEU A 127 9.59 35.20 9.07
C LEU A 127 10.30 33.92 8.62
N GLY A 128 11.44 34.03 7.95
CA GLY A 128 12.11 32.93 7.28
C GLY A 128 12.45 31.76 8.21
N GLN A 129 12.97 32.03 9.41
CA GLN A 129 13.30 30.96 10.36
C GLN A 129 12.07 30.20 10.84
N ARG A 130 10.95 30.89 11.13
CA ARG A 130 9.71 30.24 11.57
C ARG A 130 9.09 29.41 10.45
N THR A 131 9.13 29.94 9.24
CA THR A 131 8.63 29.27 8.03
C THR A 131 9.45 28.01 7.72
N ILE A 132 10.78 28.08 7.86
CA ILE A 132 11.66 26.91 7.67
C ILE A 132 11.40 25.84 8.73
N VAL A 133 11.25 26.21 10.01
CA VAL A 133 10.91 25.23 11.07
C VAL A 133 9.53 24.63 10.84
N SER A 134 8.56 25.41 10.37
CA SER A 134 7.22 24.92 10.02
C SER A 134 7.26 23.94 8.85
N LEU A 135 8.01 24.27 7.80
CA LEU A 135 8.21 23.41 6.62
C LEU A 135 8.90 22.10 7.00
N ALA A 136 9.96 22.17 7.80
CA ALA A 136 10.66 20.98 8.30
C ALA A 136 9.70 20.10 9.11
N ARG A 137 8.92 20.67 10.04
CA ARG A 137 7.93 19.92 10.82
C ARG A 137 6.87 19.26 9.93
N LEU A 138 6.40 19.96 8.90
CA LEU A 138 5.41 19.44 7.96
C LEU A 138 5.99 18.25 7.18
N VAL A 139 7.19 18.41 6.64
CA VAL A 139 7.91 17.36 5.91
C VAL A 139 8.20 16.15 6.81
N TYR A 140 8.64 16.36 8.05
CA TYR A 140 8.82 15.26 9.02
C TYR A 140 7.51 14.57 9.36
N SER A 141 6.42 15.31 9.58
CA SER A 141 5.11 14.71 9.87
C SER A 141 4.58 13.88 8.71
N TRP A 142 4.86 14.30 7.48
CA TRP A 142 4.52 13.56 6.28
C TRP A 142 5.37 12.30 6.15
N ILE A 143 6.70 12.40 6.36
CA ILE A 143 7.59 11.23 6.38
C ILE A 143 7.13 10.21 7.43
N ASP A 144 6.89 10.65 8.66
CA ASP A 144 6.54 9.78 9.79
C ASP A 144 5.17 9.11 9.61
N SER A 145 4.25 9.72 8.87
CA SER A 145 2.91 9.15 8.65
C SER A 145 2.86 8.27 7.40
N GLU A 146 3.47 8.70 6.30
CA GLU A 146 3.34 8.01 5.01
C GLU A 146 4.39 6.89 4.87
N ILE A 147 5.66 7.11 5.24
CA ILE A 147 6.71 6.11 5.02
C ILE A 147 6.43 4.77 5.71
N PRO A 148 5.96 4.69 6.97
CA PRO A 148 5.64 3.41 7.59
C PRO A 148 4.54 2.62 6.85
N GLU A 149 3.52 3.31 6.34
CA GLU A 149 2.44 2.70 5.57
C GLU A 149 2.95 2.18 4.22
N LEU A 150 3.81 2.96 3.54
CA LEU A 150 4.48 2.53 2.30
C LEU A 150 5.35 1.29 2.54
N LEU A 151 6.16 1.31 3.60
CA LEU A 151 7.02 0.20 3.99
C LEU A 151 6.19 -1.02 4.37
N HIS A 152 5.03 -0.84 5.01
CA HIS A 152 4.11 -1.93 5.34
C HIS A 152 3.53 -2.58 4.09
N GLN A 153 3.00 -1.79 3.15
CA GLN A 153 2.47 -2.28 1.88
C GLN A 153 3.57 -2.94 1.05
N TYR A 154 4.78 -2.38 1.09
CA TYR A 154 5.95 -2.94 0.45
C TYR A 154 6.33 -4.30 1.02
N ASP A 155 6.40 -4.42 2.35
CA ASP A 155 6.67 -5.67 3.07
C ASP A 155 5.61 -6.76 2.74
N LEU A 156 4.34 -6.37 2.70
CA LEU A 156 3.24 -7.26 2.31
C LEU A 156 3.37 -7.73 0.85
N SER A 157 3.82 -6.85 -0.04
CA SER A 157 4.02 -7.17 -1.45
C SER A 157 5.19 -8.14 -1.67
N LEU A 158 6.29 -7.97 -0.93
CA LEU A 158 7.43 -8.89 -0.92
C LEU A 158 7.05 -10.24 -0.34
N ALA A 159 6.26 -10.28 0.74
CA ALA A 159 5.80 -11.54 1.33
C ALA A 159 4.89 -12.35 0.38
N LEU A 160 4.19 -11.68 -0.55
CA LEU A 160 3.24 -12.31 -1.47
C LEU A 160 3.86 -12.78 -2.78
N ARG A 161 5.04 -12.30 -3.15
CA ARG A 161 5.69 -12.61 -4.42
C ARG A 161 7.16 -12.83 -4.15
N ASP A 162 7.66 -14.01 -4.43
CA ASP A 162 9.06 -14.45 -4.26
C ASP A 162 10.03 -13.71 -5.21
N ILE A 163 9.90 -12.39 -5.29
CA ILE A 163 10.65 -11.49 -6.16
C ILE A 163 11.72 -10.84 -5.29
N GLN A 164 12.98 -11.14 -5.61
CA GLN A 164 14.11 -10.40 -5.07
C GLN A 164 14.14 -9.01 -5.72
N LEU A 165 13.58 -8.02 -5.02
CA LEU A 165 13.82 -6.63 -5.36
C LEU A 165 15.12 -6.17 -4.73
N ASP A 166 15.98 -5.56 -5.55
CA ASP A 166 17.12 -4.81 -5.07
C ASP A 166 16.63 -3.46 -4.52
N VAL A 167 16.66 -3.32 -3.20
CA VAL A 167 16.19 -2.13 -2.49
C VAL A 167 17.41 -1.27 -2.22
N GLY A 168 17.35 0.00 -2.62
CA GLY A 168 18.42 0.97 -2.33
C GLY A 168 18.78 0.99 -0.84
N PRO A 169 20.04 1.28 -0.47
CA PRO A 169 20.56 1.10 0.88
C PRO A 169 19.79 1.89 1.95
N MET A 170 19.27 3.09 1.63
CA MET A 170 18.45 3.87 2.57
C MET A 170 17.07 3.25 2.81
N SER A 171 16.39 2.81 1.74
CA SER A 171 15.09 2.13 1.84
C SER A 171 15.21 0.79 2.56
N ALA A 172 16.31 0.05 2.35
CA ALA A 172 16.62 -1.16 3.08
C ALA A 172 16.84 -0.87 4.58
N GLN A 173 17.56 0.20 4.92
CA GLN A 173 17.77 0.62 6.31
C GLN A 173 16.46 1.07 6.98
N ALA A 174 15.60 1.81 6.28
CA ALA A 174 14.30 2.24 6.77
C ALA A 174 13.37 1.04 7.01
N LEU A 175 13.31 0.10 6.07
CA LEU A 175 12.55 -1.15 6.22
C LEU A 175 13.06 -1.98 7.40
N ALA A 176 14.38 -2.06 7.58
CA ALA A 176 14.97 -2.76 8.72
C ALA A 176 14.59 -2.11 10.06
N ARG A 177 14.60 -0.78 10.16
CA ARG A 177 14.14 -0.04 11.36
C ARG A 177 12.66 -0.31 11.63
N TYR A 178 11.82 -0.21 10.61
CA TYR A 178 10.38 -0.47 10.71
C TYR A 178 10.09 -1.90 11.18
N ARG A 179 10.74 -2.91 10.59
CA ARG A 179 10.61 -4.31 11.02
C ARG A 179 11.07 -4.50 12.47
N ASN A 180 12.17 -3.88 12.87
CA ASN A 180 12.65 -3.96 14.26
C ASN A 180 11.68 -3.30 15.25
N GLU A 181 11.07 -2.17 14.90
CA GLU A 181 10.06 -1.51 15.71
C GLU A 181 8.76 -2.32 15.82
N GLN A 182 8.29 -2.91 14.72
CA GLN A 182 7.16 -3.83 14.74
C GLN A 182 7.44 -5.05 15.62
N VAL A 183 8.61 -5.67 15.47
CA VAL A 183 9.01 -6.83 16.31
C VAL A 183 9.09 -6.42 17.78
N ALA A 184 9.66 -5.26 18.10
CA ALA A 184 9.70 -4.75 19.47
C ALA A 184 8.29 -4.45 20.02
N GLY A 185 7.38 -3.91 19.20
CA GLY A 185 5.98 -3.68 19.55
C GLY A 185 5.22 -4.98 19.84
N LEU A 186 5.37 -5.97 18.97
CA LEU A 186 4.81 -7.31 19.14
C LEU A 186 5.38 -8.01 20.37
N GLN A 187 6.68 -7.89 20.64
CA GLN A 187 7.28 -8.41 21.86
C GLN A 187 6.69 -7.75 23.11
N ARG A 188 6.50 -6.42 23.14
CA ARG A 188 5.86 -5.73 24.27
C ARG A 188 4.41 -6.18 24.47
N GLN A 189 3.65 -6.35 23.40
CA GLN A 189 2.28 -6.87 23.46
C GLN A 189 2.24 -8.32 23.94
N ALA A 190 3.15 -9.17 23.44
CA ALA A 190 3.29 -10.54 23.89
C ALA A 190 3.66 -10.61 25.38
N PHE A 191 4.59 -9.77 25.86
CA PHE A 191 4.95 -9.69 27.28
C PHE A 191 3.76 -9.27 28.16
N LYS A 192 3.03 -8.21 27.78
CA LYS A 192 1.81 -7.81 28.49
C LYS A 192 0.75 -8.92 28.50
N THR A 193 0.63 -9.65 27.39
CA THR A 193 -0.30 -10.76 27.29
C THR A 193 0.13 -11.92 28.18
N VAL A 194 1.43 -12.23 28.25
CA VAL A 194 1.99 -13.26 29.14
C VAL A 194 1.82 -12.88 30.61
N GLU A 195 1.99 -11.61 30.97
CA GLU A 195 1.80 -11.12 32.33
C GLU A 195 0.32 -11.24 32.76
N ASN A 196 -0.60 -10.80 31.90
CA ASN A 196 -2.05 -11.00 32.09
C ASN A 196 -2.44 -12.49 32.10
N LEU A 197 -1.77 -13.32 31.30
CA LEU A 197 -1.94 -14.78 31.30
C LEU A 197 -1.43 -15.41 32.59
N LYS A 198 -0.41 -14.85 33.24
CA LYS A 198 0.11 -15.35 34.51
C LYS A 198 -0.87 -15.10 35.66
N GLU A 199 -1.56 -13.95 35.65
CA GLU A 199 -2.69 -13.68 36.56
C GLU A 199 -3.93 -14.51 36.20
N ALA A 200 -4.19 -14.74 34.90
CA ALA A 200 -5.31 -15.55 34.43
C ALA A 200 -5.06 -17.07 34.53
N ALA A 201 -3.83 -17.55 34.66
CA ALA A 201 -3.49 -18.98 34.66
C ALA A 201 -4.04 -19.76 35.88
N GLY A 202 -4.71 -19.07 36.81
CA GLY A 202 -5.61 -19.71 37.76
C GLY A 202 -6.69 -20.56 37.07
N GLU A 203 -7.35 -21.41 37.85
CA GLU A 203 -8.36 -22.36 37.37
C GLU A 203 -9.46 -21.70 36.53
N GLY A 204 -9.86 -20.46 36.88
CA GLY A 204 -10.88 -19.71 36.15
C GLY A 204 -10.43 -19.07 34.82
N GLY A 205 -9.15 -18.72 34.61
CA GLY A 205 -8.76 -18.10 33.33
C GLY A 205 -8.44 -19.12 32.24
N ARG A 206 -8.11 -20.38 32.60
CA ARG A 206 -8.00 -21.48 31.64
C ARG A 206 -9.33 -21.80 30.97
N GLU A 207 -10.40 -21.90 31.76
CA GLU A 207 -11.76 -22.11 31.24
C GLU A 207 -12.20 -20.94 30.35
N ARG A 208 -11.89 -19.70 30.75
CA ARG A 208 -12.14 -18.52 29.92
C ARG A 208 -11.34 -18.52 28.61
N LEU A 209 -10.09 -18.99 28.60
CA LEU A 209 -9.29 -19.07 27.37
C LEU A 209 -9.88 -20.09 26.40
N ALA A 210 -10.21 -21.29 26.87
CA ALA A 210 -10.86 -22.32 26.06
C ALA A 210 -12.19 -21.80 25.49
N GLN A 211 -13.02 -21.18 26.33
CA GLN A 211 -14.28 -20.56 25.92
C GLN A 211 -14.08 -19.42 24.91
N THR A 212 -13.02 -18.61 25.08
CA THR A 212 -12.70 -17.52 24.16
C THR A 212 -12.29 -18.06 22.79
N PHE A 213 -11.42 -19.07 22.74
CA PHE A 213 -11.02 -19.70 21.47
C PHE A 213 -12.20 -20.43 20.81
N GLU A 214 -13.07 -21.08 21.58
CA GLU A 214 -14.27 -21.70 21.04
C GLU A 214 -15.23 -20.66 20.45
N THR A 215 -15.47 -19.56 21.19
CA THR A 215 -16.34 -18.46 20.75
C THR A 215 -15.78 -17.81 19.48
N ARG A 216 -14.49 -17.46 19.48
CA ARG A 216 -13.79 -16.93 18.30
C ARG A 216 -13.84 -17.92 17.14
N GLY A 217 -13.62 -19.21 17.38
CA GLY A 217 -13.72 -20.25 16.35
C GLY A 217 -15.11 -20.32 15.71
N LYS A 218 -16.18 -20.09 16.48
CA LYS A 218 -17.58 -20.03 15.98
C LYS A 218 -17.86 -18.72 15.23
N GLU A 219 -17.38 -17.59 15.72
CA GLU A 219 -17.46 -16.29 15.02
C GLU A 219 -16.78 -16.37 13.65
N GLU A 220 -15.56 -16.89 13.60
CA GLU A 220 -14.80 -17.07 12.35
C GLU A 220 -15.49 -18.04 11.38
N ALA A 221 -16.12 -19.11 11.88
CA ALA A 221 -16.92 -20.01 11.04
C ALA A 221 -18.15 -19.31 10.45
N THR A 222 -18.77 -18.42 11.22
CA THR A 222 -19.93 -17.63 10.78
C THR A 222 -19.51 -16.61 9.72
N SER A 223 -18.43 -15.86 9.98
CA SER A 223 -17.81 -14.96 9.00
C SER A 223 -17.45 -15.67 7.71
N ALA A 224 -16.87 -16.88 7.78
CA ALA A 224 -16.59 -17.69 6.60
C ALA A 224 -17.86 -18.02 5.80
N SER A 225 -18.96 -18.33 6.49
CA SER A 225 -20.26 -18.59 5.86
C SER A 225 -20.81 -17.34 5.18
N ASP A 226 -20.67 -16.16 5.81
CA ASP A 226 -21.16 -14.91 5.26
C ASP A 226 -20.39 -14.48 4.02
N TRP A 227 -19.05 -14.63 4.03
CA TRP A 227 -18.23 -14.44 2.83
C TRP A 227 -18.62 -15.42 1.72
N ASN A 228 -18.94 -16.67 2.04
CA ASN A 228 -19.39 -17.63 1.05
C ASN A 228 -20.75 -17.24 0.43
N LYS A 229 -21.65 -16.62 1.20
CA LYS A 229 -22.89 -16.05 0.63
C LYS A 229 -22.57 -14.92 -0.35
N LEU A 230 -21.61 -14.05 -0.04
CA LEU A 230 -21.17 -13.00 -0.97
C LEU A 230 -20.60 -13.55 -2.27
N VAL A 231 -19.83 -14.65 -2.22
CA VAL A 231 -19.38 -15.35 -3.44
C VAL A 231 -20.57 -15.73 -4.32
N MET A 232 -21.61 -16.35 -3.74
CA MET A 232 -22.81 -16.74 -4.49
C MET A 232 -23.53 -15.52 -5.08
N VAL A 233 -23.59 -14.40 -4.36
CA VAL A 233 -24.17 -13.15 -4.86
C VAL A 233 -23.38 -12.62 -6.05
N PHE A 234 -22.05 -12.53 -5.95
CA PHE A 234 -21.21 -12.02 -7.04
C PHE A 234 -21.24 -12.92 -8.27
N VAL A 235 -21.22 -14.25 -8.10
CA VAL A 235 -21.36 -15.20 -9.22
C VAL A 235 -22.73 -15.06 -9.88
N THR A 236 -23.80 -14.96 -9.08
CA THR A 236 -25.16 -14.77 -9.59
C THR A 236 -25.27 -13.47 -10.38
N LEU A 237 -24.76 -12.36 -9.85
CA LEU A 237 -24.76 -11.07 -10.54
C LEU A 237 -23.88 -11.10 -11.81
N GLY A 238 -22.74 -11.80 -11.78
CA GLY A 238 -21.88 -11.99 -12.94
C GLY A 238 -22.56 -12.72 -14.10
N ILE A 239 -23.58 -13.54 -13.83
CA ILE A 239 -24.40 -14.24 -14.83
C ILE A 239 -25.64 -13.41 -15.21
N VAL A 240 -26.35 -12.87 -14.22
CA VAL A 240 -27.61 -12.14 -14.42
C VAL A 240 -27.40 -10.80 -15.13
N LEU A 241 -26.35 -10.04 -14.80
CA LEU A 241 -26.12 -8.73 -15.42
C LEU A 241 -25.91 -8.82 -16.95
N PRO A 242 -25.06 -9.71 -17.48
CA PRO A 242 -24.97 -9.91 -18.92
C PRO A 242 -26.29 -10.33 -19.58
N LEU A 243 -27.08 -11.20 -18.93
CA LEU A 243 -28.40 -11.62 -19.44
C LEU A 243 -29.39 -10.44 -19.52
N VAL A 244 -29.45 -9.61 -18.49
CA VAL A 244 -30.30 -8.41 -18.47
C VAL A 244 -29.82 -7.39 -19.51
N ALA A 245 -28.50 -7.21 -19.64
CA ALA A 245 -27.91 -6.34 -20.66
C ALA A 245 -28.24 -6.81 -22.09
N ILE A 246 -28.28 -8.13 -22.34
CA ILE A 246 -28.76 -8.70 -23.60
C ILE A 246 -30.23 -8.36 -23.82
N SER A 247 -31.08 -8.59 -22.83
CA SER A 247 -32.53 -8.36 -22.94
C SER A 247 -32.91 -6.89 -23.17
N LEU A 248 -32.11 -5.94 -22.67
CA LEU A 248 -32.30 -4.50 -22.89
C LEU A 248 -31.60 -4.01 -24.18
N GLY A 249 -30.69 -4.82 -24.71
CA GLY A 249 -29.82 -4.50 -25.84
C GLY A 249 -30.55 -4.33 -27.18
N ASP A 250 -31.71 -4.96 -27.37
CA ASP A 250 -32.47 -4.84 -28.63
C ASP A 250 -32.91 -3.40 -28.95
N HIS A 251 -32.87 -2.49 -27.97
CA HIS A 251 -33.12 -1.06 -28.18
C HIS A 251 -31.88 -0.15 -28.16
N PHE A 252 -30.81 -0.54 -27.45
CA PHE A 252 -29.61 0.31 -27.27
C PHE A 252 -28.36 -0.19 -28.01
N LEU A 253 -28.25 -1.50 -28.25
CA LEU A 253 -27.07 -2.16 -28.79
C LEU A 253 -27.22 -2.57 -30.26
N GLY A 254 -28.40 -2.43 -30.87
CA GLY A 254 -28.64 -2.81 -32.27
C GLY A 254 -27.79 -2.05 -33.31
N GLN A 255 -27.07 -1.00 -32.91
CA GLN A 255 -26.12 -0.27 -33.76
C GLN A 255 -24.65 -0.71 -33.59
N LEU A 256 -24.33 -1.50 -32.57
CA LEU A 256 -22.97 -1.99 -32.35
C LEU A 256 -22.78 -3.31 -33.08
N SER A 257 -21.59 -3.54 -33.66
CA SER A 257 -21.29 -4.85 -34.26
C SER A 257 -21.33 -5.95 -33.19
N ASP A 258 -21.72 -7.16 -33.60
CA ASP A 258 -21.86 -8.33 -32.71
C ASP A 258 -20.59 -8.58 -31.85
N THR A 259 -19.41 -8.24 -32.39
CA THR A 259 -18.14 -8.35 -31.68
C THR A 259 -18.03 -7.38 -30.50
N TYR A 260 -18.40 -6.10 -30.68
CA TYR A 260 -18.36 -5.12 -29.60
C TYR A 260 -19.36 -5.43 -28.49
N ALA A 261 -20.53 -5.96 -28.85
CA ALA A 261 -21.51 -6.40 -27.88
C ALA A 261 -20.96 -7.52 -26.97
N LEU A 262 -20.16 -8.43 -27.50
CA LEU A 262 -19.52 -9.50 -26.72
C LEU A 262 -18.45 -8.96 -25.76
N VAL A 263 -17.62 -8.01 -26.21
CA VAL A 263 -16.60 -7.37 -25.37
C VAL A 263 -17.22 -6.62 -24.19
N VAL A 264 -18.27 -5.84 -24.43
CA VAL A 264 -18.97 -5.09 -23.38
C VAL A 264 -19.60 -6.04 -22.36
N LYS A 265 -20.20 -7.16 -22.81
CA LYS A 265 -20.74 -8.21 -21.91
C LYS A 265 -19.66 -8.83 -21.04
N ALA A 266 -18.50 -9.13 -21.63
CA ALA A 266 -17.36 -9.67 -20.90
C ALA A 266 -16.84 -8.67 -19.86
N LEU A 267 -16.73 -7.39 -20.21
CA LEU A 267 -16.27 -6.33 -19.31
C LEU A 267 -17.20 -6.10 -18.11
N ILE A 268 -18.51 -6.33 -18.26
CA ILE A 268 -19.47 -6.20 -17.15
C ILE A 268 -19.43 -7.42 -16.22
N GLY A 269 -19.33 -8.63 -16.77
CA GLY A 269 -19.32 -9.87 -15.96
C GLY A 269 -18.00 -10.11 -15.24
N LEU A 270 -16.87 -9.81 -15.88
CA LEU A 270 -15.53 -10.19 -15.41
C LEU A 270 -15.16 -9.58 -14.03
N PRO A 271 -15.42 -8.28 -13.73
CA PRO A 271 -15.21 -7.72 -12.41
C PRO A 271 -15.96 -8.46 -11.28
N MET A 272 -17.16 -8.98 -11.58
CA MET A 272 -17.96 -9.72 -10.60
C MET A 272 -17.32 -11.07 -10.26
N PHE A 273 -16.74 -11.76 -11.24
CA PHE A 273 -15.99 -13.00 -10.99
C PHE A 273 -14.69 -12.75 -10.22
N PHE A 274 -14.01 -11.61 -10.45
CA PHE A 274 -12.86 -11.21 -9.63
C PHE A 274 -13.26 -10.99 -8.16
N MET A 275 -14.35 -10.26 -7.92
CA MET A 275 -14.88 -10.05 -6.57
C MET A 275 -15.33 -11.36 -5.90
N ALA A 276 -15.97 -12.26 -6.66
CA ALA A 276 -16.31 -13.59 -6.18
C ALA A 276 -15.07 -14.39 -5.75
N THR A 277 -14.02 -14.36 -6.56
CA THR A 277 -12.76 -15.07 -6.28
C THR A 277 -12.09 -14.52 -5.02
N TYR A 278 -12.05 -13.19 -4.90
CA TYR A 278 -11.53 -12.52 -3.71
C TYR A 278 -12.32 -12.90 -2.44
N ALA A 279 -13.66 -12.80 -2.48
CA ALA A 279 -14.51 -13.21 -1.37
C ALA A 279 -14.33 -14.69 -1.00
N GLY A 280 -14.13 -15.57 -2.00
CA GLY A 280 -13.85 -16.99 -1.80
C GLY A 280 -12.53 -17.21 -1.06
N ARG A 281 -11.48 -16.45 -1.42
CA ARG A 281 -10.19 -16.49 -0.73
C ARG A 281 -10.30 -16.07 0.73
N ILE A 282 -11.02 -14.98 1.01
CA ILE A 282 -11.25 -14.51 2.38
C ILE A 282 -12.07 -15.54 3.18
N SER A 283 -13.13 -16.11 2.59
CA SER A 283 -13.89 -17.21 3.21
C SER A 283 -13.00 -18.39 3.59
N ALA A 284 -12.09 -18.81 2.70
CA ALA A 284 -11.17 -19.90 2.95
C ALA A 284 -10.20 -19.60 4.11
N GLN A 285 -9.73 -18.35 4.23
CA GLN A 285 -8.89 -17.93 5.36
C GLN A 285 -9.65 -18.02 6.69
N HIS A 286 -10.89 -17.53 6.76
CA HIS A 286 -11.73 -17.66 7.96
C HIS A 286 -12.00 -19.12 8.34
N ARG A 287 -12.19 -20.04 7.36
CA ARG A 287 -12.33 -21.49 7.65
C ARG A 287 -11.06 -22.08 8.25
N LYS A 288 -9.89 -21.75 7.69
CA LYS A 288 -8.60 -22.21 8.22
C LYS A 288 -8.37 -21.69 9.63
N LEU A 289 -8.68 -20.42 9.88
CA LEU A 289 -8.57 -19.82 11.20
C LEU A 289 -9.51 -20.48 12.20
N SER A 290 -10.78 -20.71 11.83
CA SER A 290 -11.73 -21.45 12.66
C SER A 290 -11.23 -22.86 13.00
N GLN A 291 -10.69 -23.59 12.01
CA GLN A 291 -10.12 -24.91 12.24
C GLN A 291 -8.91 -24.86 13.16
N HIS A 292 -8.04 -23.86 12.99
CA HIS A 292 -6.88 -23.66 13.85
C HIS A 292 -7.30 -23.38 15.31
N MET A 293 -8.29 -22.52 15.52
CA MET A 293 -8.83 -22.23 16.86
C MET A 293 -9.42 -23.48 17.54
N LYS A 294 -10.16 -24.31 16.78
CA LYS A 294 -10.67 -25.59 17.29
C LYS A 294 -9.53 -26.54 17.70
N THR A 295 -8.47 -26.60 16.90
CA THR A 295 -7.27 -27.39 17.24
C THR A 295 -6.61 -26.87 18.51
N LEU A 296 -6.49 -25.55 18.69
CA LEU A 296 -5.94 -24.96 19.91
C LEU A 296 -6.80 -25.29 21.15
N THR A 297 -8.13 -25.19 21.04
CA THR A 297 -9.04 -25.61 22.11
C THR A 297 -8.81 -27.08 22.50
N ALA A 298 -8.77 -27.98 21.51
CA ALA A 298 -8.52 -29.41 21.76
C ALA A 298 -7.11 -29.67 22.35
N GLN A 299 -6.10 -28.89 21.96
CA GLN A 299 -4.77 -28.97 22.54
C GLN A 299 -4.77 -28.51 24.01
N ILE A 300 -5.46 -27.43 24.35
CA ILE A 300 -5.59 -26.95 25.75
C ILE A 300 -6.29 -28.02 26.61
N ASP A 301 -7.36 -28.62 26.10
CA ASP A 301 -8.10 -29.66 26.82
C ASP A 301 -7.28 -30.95 26.98
N SER A 302 -6.52 -31.36 25.96
CA SER A 302 -5.67 -32.55 26.06
C SER A 302 -4.48 -32.33 27.00
N VAL A 303 -3.85 -31.15 26.99
CA VAL A 303 -2.78 -30.79 27.94
C VAL A 303 -3.29 -30.86 29.37
N ARG A 304 -4.54 -30.46 29.64
CA ARG A 304 -5.14 -30.61 30.96
C ARG A 304 -5.19 -32.07 31.39
N ALA A 305 -5.68 -32.96 30.54
CA ALA A 305 -5.77 -34.39 30.84
C ALA A 305 -4.39 -35.02 31.10
N TYR A 306 -3.37 -34.60 30.32
CA TYR A 306 -2.00 -35.08 30.52
C TYR A 306 -1.30 -34.50 31.75
N ALA A 307 -1.65 -33.27 32.16
CA ALA A 307 -1.02 -32.60 33.29
C ALA A 307 -1.69 -32.89 34.63
N GLU A 308 -2.88 -33.48 34.63
CA GLU A 308 -3.62 -33.88 35.83
C GLU A 308 -2.83 -34.81 36.78
N PRO A 309 -2.10 -35.85 36.32
CA PRO A 309 -1.31 -36.71 37.20
C PRO A 309 0.04 -36.12 37.65
N LEU A 310 0.48 -34.99 37.08
CA LEU A 310 1.79 -34.40 37.39
C LEU A 310 1.76 -33.58 38.70
N SER A 311 2.93 -33.43 39.34
CA SER A 311 3.07 -32.52 40.48
C SER A 311 2.81 -31.07 40.07
N PRO A 312 2.40 -30.18 41.00
CA PRO A 312 2.12 -28.77 40.68
C PRO A 312 3.28 -28.06 39.96
N ASP A 313 4.51 -28.32 40.39
CA ASP A 313 5.71 -27.71 39.80
C ASP A 313 5.93 -28.19 38.35
N GLN A 314 5.79 -29.49 38.10
CA GLN A 314 5.91 -30.08 36.76
C GLN A 314 4.78 -29.60 35.82
N ARG A 315 3.57 -29.43 36.36
CA ARG A 315 2.43 -28.89 35.63
C ARG A 315 2.69 -27.46 35.19
N GLN A 316 3.25 -26.63 36.06
CA GLN A 316 3.56 -25.24 35.74
C GLN A 316 4.63 -25.13 34.66
N ASP A 317 5.67 -25.96 34.72
CA ASP A 317 6.75 -26.00 33.72
C ASP A 317 6.26 -26.50 32.35
N LEU A 318 5.40 -27.53 32.35
CA LEU A 318 4.75 -28.03 31.14
C LEU A 318 3.86 -26.96 30.50
N ILE A 319 3.03 -26.27 31.28
CA ILE A 319 2.17 -25.18 30.80
C ILE A 319 3.01 -24.03 30.25
N ALA A 320 4.10 -23.65 30.93
CA ALA A 320 4.99 -22.59 30.46
C ALA A 320 5.67 -22.95 29.13
N THR A 321 6.12 -24.18 28.98
CA THR A 321 6.76 -24.68 27.76
C THR A 321 5.77 -24.74 26.59
N LEU A 322 4.56 -25.23 26.83
CA LEU A 322 3.48 -25.27 25.83
C LEU A 322 3.00 -23.88 25.45
N GLY A 323 2.82 -22.99 26.43
CA GLY A 323 2.48 -21.59 26.19
C GLY A 323 3.54 -20.93 25.31
N LYS A 324 4.83 -21.09 25.66
CA LYS A 324 5.92 -20.59 24.83
C LYS A 324 5.85 -21.13 23.40
N ARG A 325 5.65 -22.43 23.21
CA ARG A 325 5.55 -23.00 21.85
C ARG A 325 4.32 -22.49 21.09
N ALA A 326 3.15 -22.50 21.72
CA ALA A 326 1.90 -22.07 21.10
C ALA A 326 1.91 -20.59 20.68
N PHE A 327 2.57 -19.73 21.45
CA PHE A 327 2.66 -18.29 21.16
C PHE A 327 3.90 -17.88 20.36
N SER A 328 4.98 -18.66 20.36
CA SER A 328 6.21 -18.34 19.59
C SER A 328 6.16 -18.85 18.16
N GLU A 329 5.48 -19.97 17.93
CA GLU A 329 5.29 -20.57 16.62
C GLU A 329 3.80 -20.75 16.38
N PRO A 330 3.05 -19.68 16.01
CA PRO A 330 1.71 -19.87 15.50
C PRO A 330 1.85 -20.74 14.25
N GLY A 331 1.52 -22.02 14.37
CA GLY A 331 1.62 -23.04 13.31
C GLY A 331 0.71 -22.77 12.10
N VAL A 332 0.33 -21.52 11.88
CA VAL A 332 -0.18 -20.98 10.63
C VAL A 332 0.98 -21.02 9.64
N THR A 333 1.27 -22.21 9.14
CA THR A 333 2.13 -22.42 7.97
C THR A 333 1.75 -21.40 6.91
N THR A 334 2.78 -20.73 6.42
CA THR A 334 2.80 -19.55 5.55
C THR A 334 1.78 -19.67 4.40
N PRO A 335 1.24 -18.56 3.86
CA PRO A 335 0.09 -18.52 2.93
C PRO A 335 0.24 -19.23 1.56
N GLY A 336 1.21 -20.14 1.37
CA GLY A 336 1.46 -20.86 0.12
C GLY A 336 0.88 -22.27 0.04
N GLU A 337 0.75 -23.00 1.16
CA GLU A 337 0.59 -24.47 1.11
C GLU A 337 -0.86 -24.98 0.91
N GLY A 338 -1.82 -24.10 0.64
CA GLY A 338 -3.20 -24.55 0.42
C GLY A 338 -4.11 -23.48 -0.16
N SER A 339 -3.60 -22.68 -1.09
CA SER A 339 -4.46 -21.81 -1.91
C SER A 339 -5.32 -22.69 -2.82
N VAL A 340 -6.61 -22.78 -2.50
CA VAL A 340 -7.63 -23.37 -3.41
C VAL A 340 -8.04 -22.37 -4.51
N GLY A 341 -7.39 -21.20 -4.57
CA GLY A 341 -7.48 -20.34 -5.75
C GLY A 341 -6.42 -20.75 -6.75
N MET A 342 -6.82 -20.97 -8.02
CA MET A 342 -5.90 -20.93 -9.16
C MET A 342 -4.93 -19.77 -8.91
N PRO A 343 -3.61 -20.03 -8.78
CA PRO A 343 -2.66 -18.95 -8.65
C PRO A 343 -2.87 -17.97 -9.81
N PRO A 344 -2.65 -16.66 -9.62
CA PRO A 344 -2.89 -15.65 -10.66
C PRO A 344 -2.23 -15.96 -12.02
N GLU A 345 -1.15 -16.75 -11.96
CA GLU A 345 -0.44 -17.38 -13.07
C GLU A 345 -1.40 -18.13 -14.04
N ASP A 346 -2.40 -18.83 -13.51
CA ASP A 346 -3.35 -19.67 -14.26
C ASP A 346 -4.48 -18.88 -14.94
N ILE A 347 -4.64 -17.60 -14.61
CA ILE A 347 -5.62 -16.72 -15.25
C ILE A 347 -5.11 -16.25 -16.62
N ARG A 348 -3.78 -16.18 -16.79
CA ARG A 348 -3.13 -15.74 -18.03
C ARG A 348 -3.56 -16.54 -19.27
N PRO A 349 -3.54 -17.88 -19.29
CA PRO A 349 -3.96 -18.65 -20.46
C PRO A 349 -5.46 -18.47 -20.81
N ILE A 350 -6.31 -18.19 -19.83
CA ILE A 350 -7.75 -17.93 -20.06
C ILE A 350 -7.93 -16.54 -20.70
N LEU A 351 -7.21 -15.53 -20.20
CA LEU A 351 -7.17 -14.19 -20.80
C LEU A 351 -6.59 -14.24 -22.22
N GLU A 352 -5.50 -14.96 -22.45
CA GLU A 352 -4.88 -15.11 -23.76
C GLU A 352 -5.86 -15.76 -24.76
N LYS A 353 -6.56 -16.83 -24.38
CA LYS A 353 -7.59 -17.44 -25.23
C LYS A 353 -8.77 -16.51 -25.51
N ALA A 354 -9.18 -15.71 -24.52
CA ALA A 354 -10.25 -14.73 -24.72
C ALA A 354 -9.82 -13.60 -25.68
N ILE A 355 -8.57 -13.13 -25.57
CA ILE A 355 -7.97 -12.14 -26.49
C ILE A 355 -7.80 -12.73 -27.90
N GLU A 356 -7.38 -14.00 -28.00
CA GLU A 356 -7.21 -14.69 -29.27
C GLU A 356 -8.54 -14.90 -29.99
N ALA A 357 -9.61 -15.27 -29.27
CA ALA A 357 -10.96 -15.38 -29.81
C ALA A 357 -11.55 -14.03 -30.26
N LEU A 358 -11.02 -12.91 -29.77
CA LEU A 358 -11.41 -11.55 -30.17
C LEU A 358 -10.64 -11.04 -31.40
N LYS A 359 -9.57 -11.72 -31.84
CA LYS A 359 -8.88 -11.33 -33.08
C LYS A 359 -9.79 -11.66 -34.28
N PRO A 360 -10.12 -10.68 -35.14
CA PRO A 360 -10.97 -10.93 -36.30
C PRO A 360 -10.31 -11.97 -37.21
N ASP A 361 -11.07 -12.99 -37.59
CA ASP A 361 -10.57 -14.05 -38.46
C ASP A 361 -10.10 -13.43 -39.79
N LYS A 362 -8.79 -13.49 -40.04
CA LYS A 362 -8.18 -12.88 -41.23
C LYS A 362 -8.63 -13.55 -42.54
N ASN A 363 -9.37 -14.65 -42.47
CA ASN A 363 -9.74 -15.47 -43.62
C ASN A 363 -11.04 -15.04 -44.33
N ASP A 364 -11.80 -14.07 -43.83
CA ASP A 364 -13.09 -13.67 -44.42
C ASP A 364 -13.00 -12.61 -45.54
N LYS A 365 -11.81 -12.45 -46.15
CA LYS A 365 -11.68 -11.70 -47.42
C LYS A 365 -11.85 -12.65 -48.61
N LYS A 366 -13.09 -12.90 -49.03
CA LYS A 366 -13.40 -13.47 -50.35
C LYS A 366 -14.47 -12.67 -51.07
#